data_AF-A0A837KLH1-F1
#
_entry.id   AF-A0A837KLH1-F1
#
_cell.length_a   1.000
_cell.length_b   1.000
_cell.length_c   1.000
_cell.angle_alpha   90.00
_cell.angle_beta   90.00
_cell.angle_gamma   90.00
#
_symmetry.space_group_name_H-M   'P 1'
#
loop_
_entity.id
_entity.type
_entity.pdbx_description
1 polymer ?
#
loop_
_entity_poly.entity_id
_entity_poly.type
_entity_poly.pdbx_seq_one_letter_code
_entity_poly.pdbx_strand_id
1 'polypeptide(L)' 'MMMPMITTKIFMQLIEKGLSNRDIAQQLFLALSTVKGHNRNIFDKLQVQRRTEAVARARH' A
#
# COMPACT_ATOMS: atom_id res chain seq x y z
N MET A 1 -8.73 13.51 -14.12
CA MET A 1 -7.51 13.84 -13.34
C MET A 1 -6.89 12.53 -12.86
N MET A 2 -5.99 11.97 -13.67
CA MET A 2 -5.28 10.72 -13.36
C MET A 2 -4.19 11.06 -12.34
N MET A 3 -4.49 10.92 -11.04
CA MET A 3 -3.45 10.96 -10.02
C MET A 3 -2.46 9.85 -10.37
N PRO A 4 -1.17 10.17 -10.56
CA PRO A 4 -0.19 9.14 -10.89
C PRO A 4 -0.26 8.13 -9.76
N MET A 5 -0.41 6.84 -10.11
CA MET A 5 -0.19 5.75 -9.16
C MET A 5 1.04 6.14 -8.35
N ILE A 6 0.86 6.45 -7.07
CA ILE A 6 2.01 6.56 -6.19
C ILE A 6 2.76 5.28 -6.41
N THR A 7 4.02 5.44 -6.79
CA THR A 7 4.85 4.39 -7.33
C THR A 7 4.65 3.19 -6.43
N THR A 8 3.96 2.15 -6.92
CA THR A 8 3.53 0.99 -6.13
C THR A 8 4.67 0.47 -5.24
N LYS A 9 5.90 0.65 -5.75
CA LYS A 9 7.19 0.53 -5.08
C LYS A 9 7.33 1.28 -3.75
N ILE A 10 7.09 2.60 -3.69
CA ILE A 10 7.16 3.40 -2.45
C ILE A 10 6.16 2.84 -1.44
N PHE A 11 4.92 2.58 -1.88
CA PHE A 11 3.89 2.06 -1.01
C PHE A 11 4.27 0.69 -0.40
N MET A 12 4.84 -0.22 -1.20
CA MET A 12 5.35 -1.51 -0.71
C MET A 12 6.51 -1.33 0.27
N GLN A 13 7.46 -0.42 0.00
CA GLN A 13 8.55 -0.12 0.94
C GLN A 13 8.05 0.38 2.30
N LEU A 14 6.97 1.16 2.32
CA LEU A 14 6.38 1.63 3.58
C LEU A 14 5.67 0.48 4.32
N ILE A 15 5.02 -0.41 3.59
CA ILE A 15 4.40 -1.63 4.15
C ILE A 15 5.47 -2.57 4.74
N GLU A 16 6.60 -2.76 4.05
CA GLU A 16 7.74 -3.56 4.51
C GLU A 16 8.31 -3.04 5.83
N LYS A 17 8.40 -1.70 5.95
CA LYS A 17 8.78 -1.01 7.19
C LYS A 17 7.77 -1.18 8.34
N GLY A 18 6.64 -1.84 8.09
CA GLY A 18 5.61 -2.09 9.10
C GLY A 18 4.66 -0.91 9.33
N LEU A 19 4.71 0.13 8.50
CA LEU A 19 3.87 1.32 8.66
C LEU A 19 2.39 0.98 8.47
N SER A 20 1.53 1.62 9.26
CA SER A 20 0.09 1.47 9.12
C SER A 20 -0.44 2.25 7.92
N ASN A 21 -1.63 1.89 7.43
CA ASN A 21 -2.29 2.64 6.36
C ASN A 21 -2.46 4.14 6.70
N ARG A 22 -2.55 4.46 7.99
CA ARG A 22 -2.66 5.83 8.49
C ARG A 22 -1.32 6.56 8.41
N ASP A 23 -0.24 5.90 8.79
CA ASP A 23 1.12 6.46 8.65
C ASP A 23 1.46 6.69 7.18
N ILE A 24 1.14 5.70 6.32
CA ILE A 24 1.32 5.80 4.87
C ILE A 24 0.50 6.96 4.30
N ALA A 25 -0.76 7.11 4.75
CA ALA A 25 -1.62 8.23 4.35
C ALA A 25 -1.00 9.58 4.76
N GLN A 26 -0.48 9.70 5.98
CA GLN A 26 0.18 10.92 6.44
C GLN A 26 1.49 11.20 5.69
N GLN A 27 2.33 10.19 5.48
CA GLN A 27 3.63 10.34 4.83
C GLN A 27 3.52 10.73 3.36
N LEU A 28 2.48 10.22 2.69
CA LEU A 28 2.19 10.50 1.29
C LEU A 28 1.20 11.66 1.12
N PHE A 29 0.76 12.30 2.20
CA PHE A 29 -0.26 13.36 2.20
C PHE A 29 -1.53 12.96 1.43
N LEU A 30 -1.97 11.72 1.64
CA LEU A 30 -3.14 11.13 0.99
C LEU A 30 -4.31 10.95 1.93
N ALA A 31 -5.49 10.90 1.35
CA ALA A 31 -6.66 10.38 2.04
C ALA A 31 -6.50 8.87 2.32
N LEU A 32 -6.99 8.42 3.47
CA LEU A 32 -7.09 7.00 3.83
C LEU A 32 -7.88 6.19 2.80
N SER A 33 -8.87 6.80 2.15
CA SER A 33 -9.64 6.18 1.05
C SER A 33 -8.75 5.87 -0.16
N THR A 34 -7.84 6.78 -0.53
CA THR A 34 -6.86 6.57 -1.60
C THR A 34 -5.89 5.45 -1.27
N VAL A 35 -5.39 5.41 -0.03
CA VAL A 35 -4.54 4.33 0.48
C VAL A 35 -5.27 2.98 0.44
N LYS A 36 -6.55 2.92 0.81
CA LYS A 36 -7.38 1.71 0.68
C LYS A 36 -7.52 1.26 -0.78
N GLY A 37 -7.70 2.20 -1.70
CA GLY A 37 -7.72 1.91 -3.14
C GLY A 37 -6.40 1.33 -3.65
N HIS A 38 -5.26 1.89 -3.23
CA HIS A 38 -3.94 1.35 -3.56
C HIS A 38 -3.71 -0.04 -2.95
N ASN A 39 -4.10 -0.26 -1.70
CA ASN A 39 -4.08 -1.59 -1.08
C ASN A 39 -4.85 -2.61 -1.90
N ARG A 40 -6.06 -2.27 -2.36
CA ARG A 40 -6.88 -3.19 -3.17
C ARG A 40 -6.18 -3.57 -4.48
N ASN A 41 -5.65 -2.58 -5.21
CA ASN A 41 -4.92 -2.84 -6.45
C ASN A 41 -3.64 -3.66 -6.22
N ILE A 42 -2.93 -3.43 -5.10
CA ILE A 42 -1.71 -4.16 -4.75
C ILE A 42 -2.06 -5.58 -4.33
N PHE A 43 -3.11 -5.77 -3.54
CA PHE A 43 -3.55 -7.08 -3.07
C PHE A 43 -4.05 -7.93 -4.23
N ASP A 44 -4.79 -7.35 -5.17
CA ASP A 44 -5.18 -8.02 -6.40
C ASP A 44 -3.96 -8.43 -7.24
N LYS A 45 -2.96 -7.54 -7.37
CA LYS A 45 -1.71 -7.86 -8.10
C LYS A 45 -0.88 -8.93 -7.40
N LEU A 46 -0.83 -8.93 -6.07
CA LEU A 46 -0.09 -9.91 -5.29
C LEU A 46 -0.87 -11.22 -5.07
N GLN A 47 -2.14 -11.26 -5.47
CA GLN A 47 -3.07 -12.37 -5.22
C GLN A 47 -3.17 -12.73 -3.72
N VAL A 48 -3.24 -11.70 -2.87
CA VAL A 48 -3.35 -11.82 -1.41
C VAL A 48 -4.65 -11.20 -0.94
N GLN A 49 -5.26 -11.77 0.10
CA GLN A 49 -6.53 -11.24 0.63
C GLN A 49 -6.32 -10.40 1.88
N ARG A 50 -5.17 -10.55 2.55
CA ARG A 50 -4.91 -9.92 3.83
C ARG A 50 -3.65 -9.06 3.80
N ARG A 51 -3.67 -7.95 4.54
CA ARG A 51 -2.49 -7.09 4.77
C ARG A 51 -1.30 -7.89 5.29
N THR A 52 -1.54 -8.85 6.19
CA THR A 52 -0.50 -9.71 6.77
C THR A 52 0.19 -10.57 5.71
N GLU A 53 -0.57 -11.09 4.74
CA GLU A 53 -0.04 -11.85 3.60
C GLU A 53 0.75 -10.94 2.66
N ALA A 54 0.27 -9.72 2.40
CA ALA A 54 0.99 -8.73 1.61
C ALA A 54 2.33 -8.32 2.26
N VAL A 55 2.33 -8.09 3.58
CA VAL A 55 3.55 -7.79 4.35
C VAL A 55 4.51 -8.99 4.35
N ALA A 56 3.99 -10.21 4.48
CA ALA A 56 4.81 -11.42 4.42
C ALA A 56 5.42 -11.63 3.02
N ARG A 57 4.66 -11.37 1.95
CA ARG A 57 5.13 -11.41 0.56
C ARG A 57 6.15 -10.31 0.24
N ALA A 58 6.02 -9.13 0.82
CA ALA A 58 6.94 -8.02 0.59
C ALA A 58 8.27 -8.17 1.36
N ARG A 59 8.30 -9.00 2.41
CA ARG A 59 9.52 -9.31 3.18
C ARG A 59 10.40 -10.41 2.54
N HIS A 60 9.92 -11.08 1.49
CA HIS A 60 10.60 -12.16 0.77
C HIS A 60 10.93 -11.72 -0.65
#